data_AF-A0ABD1JUL8-F1
#
_entry.id   AF-A0ABD1JUL8-F1
#
_cell.length_a   1.000
_cell.length_b   1.000
_cell.length_c   1.000
_cell.angle_alpha   90.00
_cell.angle_beta   90.00
_cell.angle_gamma   90.00
#
_symmetry.space_group_name_H-M   'P 1'
#
loop_
_entity.id
_entity.type
_entity.pdbx_description
1 polymer ?
#
loop_
_entity_poly.entity_id
_entity_poly.type
_entity_poly.pdbx_seq_one_letter_code
_entity_poly.pdbx_strand_id
1 'polypeptide(L)'
;MGGQESTTRKVSFGLDEEEKVTVLQGIKLSEDVLQRMRDPDPAPAPETKPPEIKPPPPKPETRQPEPPGPPPGPTPAQMQEELRRRFEQQQALVQEELARIARREREAGQDTITAALLRERAKTREEQDKAQSLLSALPLKQDQHSRQLAAAMLPCQGWQRYLGGGAGRCHAAMSRVAAIPRGWGGAL
;
A
#
# COMPACT_ATOMS: atom_id res chain seq x y z
N MET A 1 1.89 23.47 -40.44
CA MET A 1 2.38 22.64 -39.32
C MET A 1 2.52 23.57 -38.11
N GLY A 2 1.46 23.91 -37.36
CA GLY A 2 0.82 23.17 -36.24
C GLY A 2 1.20 23.87 -34.91
N GLY A 3 0.40 24.79 -34.34
CA GLY A 3 -0.69 24.55 -33.36
C GLY A 3 -0.12 24.57 -31.92
N GLN A 4 -0.11 25.68 -31.18
CA GLN A 4 -1.16 26.19 -30.26
C GLN A 4 -1.79 25.14 -29.32
N GLU A 5 -1.11 24.72 -28.23
CA GLU A 5 -1.72 24.00 -27.07
C GLU A 5 -0.70 23.69 -25.94
N SER A 6 -0.54 24.58 -24.94
CA SER A 6 0.15 24.21 -23.68
C SER A 6 -0.81 23.44 -22.79
N THR A 7 -0.71 22.12 -22.85
CA THR A 7 -1.54 21.17 -22.12
C THR A 7 -0.81 20.67 -20.86
N THR A 8 -1.53 20.46 -19.76
CA THR A 8 -1.04 19.86 -18.52
C THR A 8 -0.60 18.40 -18.78
N ARG A 9 0.65 18.20 -19.22
CA ARG A 9 1.24 16.88 -19.49
C ARG A 9 2.19 16.46 -18.37
N LYS A 10 2.08 15.19 -17.95
CA LYS A 10 2.91 14.56 -16.92
C LYS A 10 4.34 14.40 -17.41
N VAL A 11 5.30 14.69 -16.53
CA VAL A 11 6.74 14.58 -16.79
C VAL A 11 7.28 13.40 -15.97
N SER A 12 8.14 12.58 -16.58
CA SER A 12 8.82 11.47 -15.91
C SER A 12 10.27 11.84 -15.59
N PHE A 13 10.66 11.58 -14.35
CA PHE A 13 12.04 11.69 -13.87
C PHE A 13 12.67 10.29 -13.86
N GLY A 14 13.86 10.16 -14.43
CA GLY A 14 14.74 9.00 -14.32
C GLY A 14 16.05 9.39 -13.63
N LEU A 15 16.84 8.39 -13.27
CA LEU A 15 18.23 8.57 -12.83
C LEU A 15 19.13 8.06 -13.97
N ASP A 16 20.18 8.80 -14.33
CA ASP A 16 21.19 8.36 -15.28
C ASP A 16 22.23 7.43 -14.63
N GLU A 17 23.23 7.01 -15.43
CA GLU A 17 24.29 6.08 -15.01
C GLU A 17 25.18 6.67 -13.89
N GLU A 18 25.17 7.99 -13.72
CA GLU A 18 25.85 8.73 -12.66
C GLU A 18 24.93 9.14 -11.49
N GLU A 19 23.78 8.48 -11.35
CA GLU A 19 22.76 8.73 -10.33
C GLU A 19 22.17 10.16 -10.32
N LYS A 20 22.26 10.89 -11.44
CA LYS A 20 21.69 12.24 -11.56
C LYS A 20 20.27 12.16 -12.09
N VAL A 21 19.41 13.02 -11.56
CA VAL A 21 18.01 13.13 -12.01
C VAL A 21 17.98 13.69 -13.44
N THR A 22 17.56 12.88 -14.39
CA THR A 22 17.35 13.23 -15.79
C THR A 22 15.87 13.14 -16.15
N VAL A 23 15.39 14.04 -17.02
CA VAL A 23 13.99 14.01 -17.46
C VAL A 23 13.90 13.10 -18.68
N LEU A 24 13.31 11.91 -18.50
CA LEU A 24 13.28 10.85 -19.51
C LEU A 24 12.41 11.20 -20.74
N GLN A 25 11.49 12.16 -20.62
CA GLN A 25 10.67 12.63 -21.74
C GLN A 25 10.39 14.15 -21.68
N GLY A 26 11.37 14.90 -22.18
CA GLY A 26 11.28 16.23 -22.80
C GLY A 26 10.33 17.27 -22.21
N ILE A 27 10.79 18.04 -21.22
CA ILE A 27 10.37 19.44 -21.10
C ILE A 27 11.31 20.26 -22.00
N LYS A 28 10.82 20.75 -23.13
CA LYS A 28 11.53 21.78 -23.89
C LYS A 28 11.34 23.11 -23.18
N LEU A 29 12.40 23.64 -22.58
CA LEU A 29 12.40 24.99 -22.01
C LEU A 29 12.19 26.01 -23.13
N SER A 30 11.43 27.06 -22.85
CA SER A 30 11.26 28.18 -23.77
C SER A 30 12.58 28.92 -23.95
N GLU A 31 12.79 29.49 -25.13
CA GLU A 31 14.01 30.24 -25.47
C GLU A 31 14.36 31.30 -24.41
N ASP A 32 13.35 32.01 -23.88
CA ASP A 32 13.53 33.02 -22.82
C ASP A 32 14.04 32.46 -21.48
N VAL A 33 13.76 31.20 -21.17
CA VAL A 33 14.23 30.54 -19.95
C VAL A 33 15.64 30.02 -20.17
N LEU A 34 15.92 29.49 -21.37
CA LEU A 34 17.27 29.10 -21.77
C LEU A 34 18.22 30.31 -21.80
N GLN A 35 17.77 31.45 -22.35
CA GLN A 35 18.55 32.69 -22.42
C GLN A 35 18.90 33.20 -21.01
N ARG A 36 17.94 33.21 -20.07
CA ARG A 36 18.17 33.61 -18.68
C ARG A 36 19.09 32.68 -17.90
N MET A 37 19.08 31.39 -18.23
CA MET A 37 19.98 30.41 -17.63
C MET A 37 21.39 30.45 -18.26
N ARG A 38 21.48 30.80 -19.55
CA ARG A 38 22.73 30.94 -20.29
C ARG A 38 23.50 32.19 -19.86
N ASP A 39 22.78 33.30 -19.70
CA ASP A 39 23.32 34.59 -19.32
C ASP A 39 22.55 35.10 -18.07
N PRO A 40 23.02 34.80 -16.84
CA PRO A 40 22.47 35.42 -15.63
C PRO A 40 22.98 36.87 -15.56
N ASP A 41 22.52 37.72 -16.48
CA ASP A 41 22.85 39.14 -16.48
C ASP A 41 21.99 39.85 -15.40
N PRO A 42 22.56 40.64 -14.48
CA PRO A 42 21.79 41.30 -13.44
C PRO A 42 20.92 42.38 -14.09
N ALA A 43 19.61 42.20 -14.00
CA ALA A 43 18.65 43.19 -14.49
C ALA A 43 18.95 44.59 -13.91
N PRO A 44 18.83 45.66 -14.73
CA PRO A 44 19.27 47.00 -14.40
C PRO A 44 18.38 47.65 -13.34
N ALA A 45 19.01 48.43 -12.46
CA ALA A 45 18.36 49.30 -11.50
C ALA A 45 17.42 50.31 -12.20
N PRO A 46 16.21 50.56 -11.67
CA PRO A 46 15.50 51.79 -11.95
C PRO A 46 15.91 52.85 -10.93
N GLU A 47 16.57 53.88 -11.44
CA GLU A 47 16.79 55.16 -10.80
C GLU A 47 15.49 55.74 -10.22
N THR A 48 15.49 56.08 -8.94
CA THR A 48 14.66 57.18 -8.42
C THR A 48 15.49 57.96 -7.42
N LYS A 49 16.05 59.07 -7.90
CA LYS A 49 16.70 60.11 -7.12
C LYS A 49 15.67 60.70 -6.12
N PRO A 50 15.94 60.77 -4.81
CA PRO A 50 15.15 61.61 -3.92
C PRO A 50 15.52 63.09 -4.17
N PRO A 51 14.55 64.01 -4.33
CA PRO A 51 14.85 65.42 -4.46
C PRO A 51 15.35 65.98 -3.12
N GLU A 52 16.47 66.69 -3.19
CA GLU A 52 17.08 67.46 -2.13
C GLU A 52 16.16 68.63 -1.72
N ILE A 53 15.51 68.51 -0.56
CA ILE A 53 14.74 69.61 0.05
C ILE A 53 15.57 70.22 1.17
N LYS A 54 16.05 71.44 0.93
CA LYS A 54 16.70 72.31 1.92
C LYS A 54 15.70 72.69 3.03
N PRO A 55 16.07 72.71 4.32
CA PRO A 55 15.16 73.16 5.38
C PRO A 55 15.11 74.70 5.46
N PRO A 56 13.93 75.33 5.61
CA PRO A 56 13.81 76.74 6.00
C PRO A 56 13.90 76.92 7.55
N PRO A 57 14.23 78.14 8.04
CA PRO A 57 14.72 78.41 9.41
C PRO A 57 13.62 78.45 10.49
N PRO A 58 13.99 78.39 11.79
CA PRO A 58 13.04 78.17 12.89
C PRO A 58 12.37 79.48 13.35
N LYS A 59 11.09 79.39 13.75
CA LYS A 59 10.38 80.42 14.53
C LYS A 59 9.44 79.78 15.57
N PRO A 60 9.11 80.50 16.67
CA PRO A 60 9.26 79.97 18.02
C PRO A 60 7.98 79.43 18.68
N GLU A 61 8.22 78.55 19.65
CA GLU A 61 7.45 78.21 20.86
C GLU A 61 5.95 78.55 20.89
N THR A 62 5.12 77.51 20.84
CA THR A 62 3.83 77.51 21.54
C THR A 62 3.81 76.30 22.46
N ARG A 63 3.87 76.56 23.77
CA ARG A 63 3.80 75.55 24.82
C ARG A 63 2.41 74.92 24.82
N GLN A 64 2.33 73.66 24.41
CA GLN A 64 1.16 72.81 24.61
C GLN A 64 1.52 71.77 25.68
N PRO A 65 0.69 71.54 26.72
CA PRO A 65 0.95 70.53 27.73
C PRO A 65 0.92 69.12 27.09
N GLU A 66 1.96 68.34 27.35
CA GLU A 66 2.13 66.97 26.84
C GLU A 66 1.00 66.04 27.32
N PRO A 67 0.37 65.25 26.42
CA PRO A 67 -0.45 64.12 26.84
C PRO A 67 0.43 62.98 27.40
N PRO A 68 -0.09 62.14 28.32
CA PRO A 68 0.67 61.01 28.86
C PRO A 68 1.08 60.07 27.72
N GLY A 69 2.37 59.74 27.64
CA GLY A 69 2.93 58.93 26.57
C GLY A 69 2.26 57.55 26.43
N PRO A 70 2.37 56.92 25.24
CA PRO A 70 1.85 55.57 25.01
C PRO A 70 2.46 54.57 25.99
N PRO A 71 1.73 53.51 26.40
CA PRO A 71 2.24 52.52 27.33
C PRO A 71 3.55 51.92 26.80
N PRO A 72 4.53 51.63 27.67
CA PRO A 72 5.78 51.01 27.24
C PRO A 72 5.46 49.70 26.53
N GLY A 73 5.89 49.59 25.27
CA GLY A 73 5.78 48.36 24.50
C GLY A 73 6.51 47.21 25.20
N PRO A 74 6.17 45.95 24.89
CA PRO A 74 6.79 44.79 25.52
C PRO A 74 8.31 44.86 25.36
N THR A 75 9.01 44.69 26.48
CA THR A 75 10.47 44.70 26.50
C THR A 75 11.02 43.54 25.67
N PRO A 76 12.23 43.67 25.07
CA PRO A 76 12.84 42.61 24.27
C PRO A 76 12.96 41.27 25.02
N ALA A 77 13.11 41.30 26.35
CA ALA A 77 13.07 40.10 27.19
C ALA A 77 11.69 39.42 27.22
N GLN A 78 10.60 40.20 27.34
CA GLN A 78 9.23 39.68 27.28
C GLN A 78 8.91 39.07 25.90
N MET A 79 9.38 39.72 24.83
CA MET A 79 9.24 39.20 23.46
C MET A 79 9.98 37.86 23.29
N GLN A 80 11.20 37.74 23.85
CA GLN A 80 11.99 36.51 23.79
C GLN A 80 11.33 35.36 24.56
N GLU A 81 10.76 35.64 25.73
CA GLU A 81 10.02 34.67 26.53
C GLU A 81 8.73 34.23 25.82
N GLU A 82 8.01 35.15 25.19
CA GLU A 82 6.82 34.81 24.41
C GLU A 82 7.15 33.90 23.21
N LEU A 83 8.26 34.16 22.50
CA LEU A 83 8.73 33.29 21.42
C LEU A 83 9.09 31.89 21.93
N ARG A 84 9.77 31.78 23.08
CA ARG A 84 10.07 30.49 23.72
C ARG A 84 8.80 29.74 24.10
N ARG A 85 7.84 30.43 24.71
CA ARG A 85 6.55 29.85 25.10
C ARG A 85 5.77 29.34 23.89
N ARG A 86 5.75 30.10 22.79
CA ARG A 86 5.12 29.67 21.53
C ARG A 86 5.83 28.45 20.95
N PHE A 87 7.16 28.42 20.97
CA PHE A 87 7.92 27.27 20.50
C PHE A 87 7.63 25.99 21.31
N GLU A 88 7.60 26.09 22.64
CA GLU A 88 7.25 24.97 23.52
C GLU A 88 5.82 24.48 23.30
N GLN A 89 4.87 25.40 23.10
CA GLN A 89 3.49 25.05 22.74
C GLN A 89 3.43 24.30 21.41
N GLN A 90 4.15 24.77 20.39
CA GLN A 90 4.21 24.08 19.10
C GLN A 90 4.86 22.69 19.23
N GLN A 91 5.92 22.55 20.04
CA GLN A 91 6.50 21.23 20.34
C GLN A 91 5.50 20.30 21.02
N ALA A 92 4.75 20.79 22.00
CA ALA A 92 3.75 20.00 22.71
C ALA A 92 2.64 19.50 21.75
N LEU A 93 2.14 20.38 20.87
CA LEU A 93 1.14 20.01 19.87
C LEU A 93 1.67 18.96 18.88
N VAL A 94 2.91 19.11 18.40
CA VAL A 94 3.52 18.12 17.50
C VAL A 94 3.69 16.77 18.21
N GLN A 95 4.13 16.77 19.48
CA GLN A 95 4.24 15.53 20.25
C GLN A 95 2.88 14.87 20.48
N GLU A 96 1.83 15.65 20.76
CA GLU A 96 0.47 15.15 20.92
C GLU A 96 -0.05 14.53 19.63
N GLU A 97 0.14 15.18 18.47
CA GLU A 97 -0.27 14.65 17.18
C GLU A 97 0.48 13.35 16.82
N LEU A 98 1.79 13.30 17.08
CA LEU A 98 2.56 12.05 16.90
C LEU A 98 2.06 10.94 17.82
N ALA A 99 1.76 11.24 19.08
CA ALA A 99 1.20 10.27 20.00
C ALA A 99 -0.18 9.78 19.56
N ARG A 100 -1.01 10.68 19.02
CA ARG A 100 -2.33 10.36 18.47
C ARG A 100 -2.22 9.45 17.24
N ILE A 101 -1.29 9.74 16.33
CA ILE A 101 -1.02 8.92 15.15
C ILE A 101 -0.49 7.54 15.59
N ALA A 102 0.51 7.48 16.48
CA ALA A 102 1.09 6.23 16.96
C ALA A 102 0.05 5.32 17.65
N ARG A 103 -0.91 5.89 18.39
CA ARG A 103 -2.03 5.13 18.97
C ARG A 103 -2.92 4.53 17.88
N ARG A 104 -3.33 5.35 16.90
CA ARG A 104 -4.16 4.88 15.78
C ARG A 104 -3.47 3.81 14.95
N GLU A 105 -2.17 3.93 14.71
CA GLU A 105 -1.39 2.92 13.99
C GLU A 105 -1.32 1.59 14.77
N ARG A 106 -1.14 1.65 16.09
CA ARG A 106 -1.16 0.44 16.93
C ARG A 106 -2.52 -0.22 16.94
N GLU A 107 -3.59 0.56 17.12
CA GLU A 107 -4.98 0.05 17.12
C GLU A 107 -5.33 -0.56 15.76
N ALA A 108 -5.08 0.15 14.66
CA ALA A 108 -5.31 -0.37 13.31
C ALA A 108 -4.48 -1.64 13.03
N GLY A 109 -3.21 -1.67 13.46
CA GLY A 109 -2.36 -2.85 13.38
C GLY A 109 -2.92 -4.02 14.19
N GLN A 110 -3.35 -3.79 15.42
CA GLN A 110 -3.95 -4.81 16.28
C GLN A 110 -5.25 -5.36 15.70
N ASP A 111 -6.11 -4.51 15.16
CA ASP A 111 -7.36 -4.92 14.53
C ASP A 111 -7.11 -5.78 13.30
N THR A 112 -6.13 -5.40 12.47
CA THR A 112 -5.76 -6.19 11.28
C THR A 112 -5.23 -7.58 11.66
N ILE A 113 -4.37 -7.66 12.67
CA ILE A 113 -3.82 -8.91 13.19
C ILE A 113 -4.94 -9.77 13.79
N THR A 114 -5.81 -9.16 14.60
CA THR A 114 -6.94 -9.85 15.24
C THR A 114 -7.90 -10.40 14.19
N ALA A 115 -8.24 -9.62 13.17
CA ALA A 115 -9.08 -10.07 12.07
C ALA A 115 -8.44 -11.20 11.25
N ALA A 116 -7.13 -11.12 10.97
CA ALA A 116 -6.39 -12.17 10.29
C ALA A 116 -6.38 -13.47 11.11
N LEU A 117 -6.14 -13.39 12.41
CA LEU A 117 -6.14 -14.54 13.31
C LEU A 117 -7.51 -15.22 13.38
N LEU A 118 -8.60 -14.44 13.45
CA LEU A 118 -9.96 -14.98 13.44
C LEU A 118 -10.27 -15.71 12.13
N ARG A 119 -9.86 -15.15 10.99
CA ARG A 119 -10.02 -15.79 9.68
C ARG A 119 -9.23 -17.09 9.58
N GLU A 120 -7.98 -17.10 10.03
CA GLU A 120 -7.17 -18.32 10.06
C GLU A 120 -7.83 -19.39 10.93
N ARG A 121 -8.23 -19.04 12.16
CA ARG A 121 -8.90 -19.98 13.05
C ARG A 121 -10.19 -20.56 12.46
N ALA A 122 -10.96 -19.76 11.71
CA ALA A 122 -12.15 -20.23 11.02
C ALA A 122 -11.79 -21.24 9.92
N LYS A 123 -10.77 -20.94 9.10
CA LYS A 123 -10.28 -21.86 8.06
C LYS A 123 -9.76 -23.17 8.65
N THR A 124 -8.96 -23.09 9.72
CA THR A 124 -8.43 -24.30 10.38
C THR A 124 -9.56 -25.20 10.87
N ARG A 125 -10.64 -24.62 11.43
CA ARG A 125 -11.81 -25.39 11.86
C ARG A 125 -12.53 -26.04 10.69
N GLU A 126 -12.75 -25.30 9.61
CA GLU A 126 -13.36 -25.84 8.39
C GLU A 126 -12.54 -26.98 7.80
N GLU A 127 -11.21 -26.83 7.75
CA GLU A 127 -10.30 -27.90 7.31
C GLU A 127 -10.30 -29.10 8.25
N GLN A 128 -10.37 -28.86 9.57
CA GLN A 128 -10.47 -29.91 10.57
C GLN A 128 -11.78 -30.71 10.42
N ASP A 129 -12.91 -30.04 10.23
CA ASP A 129 -14.21 -30.69 10.02
C ASP A 129 -14.20 -31.48 8.70
N LYS A 130 -13.62 -30.92 7.63
CA LYS A 130 -13.41 -31.63 6.36
C LYS A 130 -12.54 -32.87 6.56
N ALA A 131 -11.41 -32.75 7.25
CA ALA A 131 -10.53 -33.89 7.53
C ALA A 131 -11.25 -34.97 8.34
N GLN A 132 -12.03 -34.58 9.37
CA GLN A 132 -12.82 -35.50 10.17
C GLN A 132 -13.89 -36.22 9.31
N SER A 133 -14.56 -35.50 8.41
CA SER A 133 -15.52 -36.09 7.47
C SER A 133 -14.85 -37.12 6.55
N LEU A 134 -13.64 -36.84 6.05
CA LEU A 134 -12.88 -37.78 5.22
C LEU A 134 -12.46 -39.00 6.03
N LEU A 135 -11.97 -38.81 7.25
CA LEU A 135 -11.59 -39.90 8.15
C LEU A 135 -12.76 -40.86 8.42
N SER A 136 -13.98 -40.35 8.57
CA SER A 136 -15.17 -41.19 8.73
C SER A 136 -15.64 -41.84 7.43
N ALA A 137 -15.44 -41.21 6.27
CA ALA A 137 -15.84 -41.74 4.96
C ALA A 137 -14.87 -42.79 4.39
N LEU A 138 -13.57 -42.69 4.70
CA LEU A 138 -12.53 -43.62 4.24
C LEU A 138 -12.81 -45.10 4.57
N PRO A 139 -13.13 -45.50 5.82
CA PRO A 139 -13.38 -46.91 6.14
C PRO A 139 -14.63 -47.44 5.42
N LEU A 140 -15.67 -46.61 5.25
CA LEU A 140 -16.86 -46.95 4.48
C LEU A 140 -16.54 -47.25 3.02
N LYS A 141 -15.72 -46.42 2.37
CA LYS A 141 -15.26 -46.67 1.00
C LYS A 141 -14.33 -47.88 0.90
N GLN A 142 -13.47 -48.08 1.90
CA GLN A 142 -12.58 -49.25 1.95
C GLN A 142 -13.38 -50.55 2.10
N ASP A 143 -14.40 -50.57 2.97
CA ASP A 143 -15.32 -51.69 3.12
C ASP A 143 -16.11 -51.92 1.83
N GLN A 144 -16.64 -50.87 1.21
CA GLN A 144 -17.32 -50.97 -0.08
C GLN A 144 -16.44 -51.61 -1.16
N HIS A 145 -15.19 -51.16 -1.29
CA HIS A 145 -14.25 -51.75 -2.25
C HIS A 145 -13.89 -53.20 -1.89
N SER A 146 -13.69 -53.50 -0.60
CA SER A 146 -13.44 -54.87 -0.13
C SER A 146 -14.61 -55.81 -0.44
N ARG A 147 -15.85 -55.36 -0.22
CA ARG A 147 -17.06 -56.10 -0.59
C ARG A 147 -17.19 -56.30 -2.09
N GLN A 148 -16.85 -55.30 -2.91
CA GLN A 148 -16.85 -55.44 -4.36
C GLN A 148 -15.85 -56.51 -4.82
N LEU A 149 -14.63 -56.51 -4.26
CA LEU A 149 -13.64 -57.55 -4.54
C LEU A 149 -14.11 -58.93 -4.08
N ALA A 150 -14.66 -59.04 -2.88
CA ALA A 150 -15.21 -60.29 -2.35
C ALA A 150 -16.35 -60.83 -3.24
N ALA A 151 -17.27 -59.95 -3.66
CA ALA A 151 -18.37 -60.30 -4.55
C ALA A 151 -17.88 -60.76 -5.93
N ALA A 152 -16.85 -60.13 -6.47
CA ALA A 152 -16.21 -60.55 -7.73
C ALA A 152 -15.50 -61.91 -7.60
N MET A 153 -15.03 -62.28 -6.41
CA MET A 153 -14.37 -63.57 -6.14
C MET A 153 -15.35 -64.72 -5.81
N LEU A 154 -16.60 -64.43 -5.43
CA LEU A 154 -17.62 -65.45 -5.12
C LEU A 154 -17.89 -66.41 -6.30
N PRO A 155 -18.05 -65.96 -7.56
CA PRO A 155 -18.21 -66.85 -8.71
C PRO A 155 -17.05 -67.84 -8.82
N CYS A 156 -15.80 -67.39 -8.72
CA CYS A 156 -14.62 -68.25 -8.84
C CYS A 156 -14.61 -69.36 -7.78
N GLN A 157 -14.93 -69.04 -6.52
CA GLN A 157 -15.00 -70.03 -5.44
C GLN A 157 -16.17 -71.01 -5.61
N GLY A 158 -17.34 -70.52 -6.08
CA GLY A 158 -18.49 -71.35 -6.38
C GLY A 158 -18.19 -72.40 -7.45
N TRP A 159 -17.54 -71.99 -8.55
CA TRP A 159 -17.10 -72.91 -9.60
C TRP A 159 -16.03 -73.92 -9.12
N GLN A 160 -15.12 -73.50 -8.24
CA GLN A 160 -14.09 -74.36 -7.68
C GLN A 160 -14.65 -75.45 -6.76
N ARG A 161 -15.73 -75.14 -6.02
CA ARG A 161 -16.48 -76.09 -5.17
C ARG A 161 -17.37 -77.03 -6.01
N TYR A 162 -17.94 -76.55 -7.12
CA TYR A 162 -18.82 -77.34 -7.99
C TYR A 162 -18.06 -78.32 -8.90
N LEU A 163 -16.81 -78.02 -9.28
CA LEU A 163 -16.03 -78.80 -10.25
C LEU A 163 -14.91 -79.67 -9.67
N GLY A 164 -14.80 -79.79 -8.33
CA GLY A 164 -13.87 -80.74 -7.72
C GLY A 164 -12.43 -80.62 -8.23
N GLY A 165 -11.82 -79.42 -8.13
CA GLY A 165 -10.35 -79.28 -8.23
C GLY A 165 -9.73 -79.11 -9.62
N GLY A 166 -10.28 -78.26 -10.49
CA GLY A 166 -9.63 -77.89 -11.76
C GLY A 166 -9.38 -76.37 -11.91
N ALA A 167 -8.18 -75.90 -11.54
CA ALA A 167 -7.81 -74.46 -11.50
C ALA A 167 -7.74 -73.75 -12.87
N GLY A 168 -7.85 -74.46 -13.99
CA GLY A 168 -7.59 -73.91 -15.34
C GLY A 168 -8.65 -73.00 -15.96
N ARG A 169 -9.86 -72.88 -15.37
CA ARG A 169 -10.99 -72.16 -16.01
C ARG A 169 -11.39 -70.83 -15.38
N CYS A 170 -10.83 -70.44 -14.23
CA CYS A 170 -11.15 -69.14 -13.62
C CYS A 170 -10.54 -67.95 -14.39
N HIS A 171 -9.44 -68.17 -15.13
CA HIS A 171 -8.79 -67.10 -15.91
C HIS A 171 -9.70 -66.52 -17.01
N ALA A 172 -10.50 -67.34 -17.68
CA ALA A 172 -11.36 -66.88 -18.77
C ALA A 172 -12.53 -65.99 -18.31
N ALA A 173 -12.98 -66.13 -17.07
CA ALA A 173 -14.05 -65.31 -16.49
C ALA A 173 -13.53 -63.95 -15.97
N MET A 174 -12.33 -63.92 -15.39
CA MET A 174 -11.70 -62.69 -14.89
C MET A 174 -11.30 -61.70 -16.00
N SER A 175 -11.00 -62.18 -17.21
CA SER A 175 -10.66 -61.33 -18.36
C SER A 175 -11.81 -60.43 -18.85
N ARG A 176 -13.07 -60.68 -18.45
CA ARG A 176 -14.22 -59.81 -18.83
C ARG A 176 -14.48 -58.66 -17.86
N VAL A 177 -13.94 -58.71 -16.63
CA VAL A 177 -14.15 -57.65 -15.62
C VAL A 177 -13.05 -56.58 -15.67
N ALA A 178 -11.91 -56.86 -16.32
CA ALA A 178 -10.81 -55.90 -16.52
C ALA A 178 -11.09 -54.83 -17.62
N ALA A 179 -12.29 -54.83 -18.22
CA ALA A 179 -12.72 -53.77 -19.14
C ALA A 179 -13.33 -52.60 -18.35
N ILE A 180 -12.47 -51.83 -17.67
CA ILE A 180 -12.81 -50.52 -17.12
C ILE A 180 -13.19 -49.61 -18.32
N PRO A 181 -14.38 -48.98 -18.36
CA PRO A 181 -14.66 -47.98 -19.38
C PRO A 181 -13.76 -46.77 -19.10
N ARG A 182 -12.69 -46.63 -19.89
CA ARG A 182 -11.94 -45.37 -20.01
C ARG A 182 -12.84 -44.36 -20.72
N GLY A 183 -13.66 -43.67 -19.95
CA GLY A 183 -14.49 -42.60 -20.48
C GLY A 183 -14.97 -41.78 -19.30
N TRP A 184 -14.18 -40.80 -18.92
CA TRP A 184 -14.57 -39.50 -18.32
C TRP A 184 -13.29 -38.66 -18.23
N GLY A 185 -12.80 -38.25 -19.40
CA GLY A 185 -11.95 -37.08 -19.56
C GLY A 185 -12.80 -36.01 -20.22
N GLY A 186 -13.43 -35.18 -19.40
CA GLY A 186 -14.12 -33.98 -19.88
C GLY A 186 -13.08 -33.00 -20.40
N ALA A 187 -13.26 -32.56 -21.64
CA ALA A 187 -12.57 -31.40 -22.19
C ALA A 187 -13.28 -30.14 -21.65
N LEU A 188 -12.59 -29.44 -20.75
CA LEU A 188 -12.62 -27.99 -20.58
C LEU A 188 -11.22 -27.47 -20.92
#